data_AF-A0A1S7QQ31-F1
#
_entry.id   AF-A0A1S7QQ31-F1
#
_cell.length_a   1.000
_cell.length_b   1.000
_cell.length_c   1.000
_cell.angle_alpha   90.00
_cell.angle_beta   90.00
_cell.angle_gamma   90.00
#
_symmetry.space_group_name_H-M   'P 1'
#
loop_
_entity.id
_entity.type
_entity.pdbx_description
1 polymer ?
#
loop_
_entity_poly.entity_id
_entity_poly.type
_entity_poly.pdbx_seq_one_letter_code
_entity_poly.pdbx_strand_id
1 'polypeptide(L)'
;MARETLPVALDLMFGHEGGYVNAKTDRGGPTKFGITHKTLAAHRGVASVTAEQVKAMTIDEATEIYRRSYWTQSGGDLLPKGLDYAAFDFGVNSGPSTAVRRLQRVLGVREDGVVGEQTVAAVKIYPGGIAKLIHAYCDERMTYLRSLTNPQTGFPVNGRGWTIRVTGKDPKGQWKDQLGVVGNAVRLATLSADMVKAVNMPEEGKAKADVRDTGLLEVIKKPEAWGPLGGFLSAAGAIFAGSGPVQWALAALMIGGGILGFIYLVKRVRVA
;
A
#
# COMPACT_ATOMS: atom_id res chain seq x y z
N MET A 1 -15.09 6.80 -8.12
CA MET A 1 -14.96 6.04 -6.86
C MET A 1 -13.97 4.87 -7.03
N ALA A 2 -12.74 5.17 -7.45
CA ALA A 2 -11.72 4.13 -7.73
C ALA A 2 -10.28 4.69 -7.65
N ARG A 3 -10.10 5.99 -7.96
CA ARG A 3 -8.84 6.71 -7.73
C ARG A 3 -8.33 6.71 -6.28
N GLU A 4 -9.22 6.45 -5.30
CA GLU A 4 -8.88 6.51 -3.87
C GLU A 4 -8.30 5.20 -3.31
N THR A 5 -8.44 4.08 -4.02
CA THR A 5 -8.01 2.76 -3.51
C THR A 5 -6.60 2.38 -3.93
N LEU A 6 -6.01 3.03 -4.94
CA LEU A 6 -4.64 2.75 -5.39
C LEU A 6 -3.59 2.87 -4.26
N PRO A 7 -3.58 3.91 -3.41
CA PRO A 7 -2.63 3.97 -2.30
C PRO A 7 -2.74 2.78 -1.34
N VAL A 8 -3.97 2.36 -1.04
CA VAL A 8 -4.25 1.19 -0.19
C VAL A 8 -3.82 -0.10 -0.88
N ALA A 9 -4.05 -0.22 -2.19
CA ALA A 9 -3.64 -1.37 -2.97
C ALA A 9 -2.11 -1.51 -3.06
N LEU A 10 -1.40 -0.39 -3.21
CA LEU A 10 0.07 -0.36 -3.18
C LEU A 10 0.62 -0.79 -1.83
N ASP A 11 0.05 -0.27 -0.74
CA ASP A 11 0.46 -0.65 0.63
C ASP A 11 0.22 -2.13 0.91
N LEU A 12 -0.94 -2.67 0.55
CA LEU A 12 -1.24 -4.10 0.72
C LEU A 12 -0.36 -5.00 -0.16
N MET A 13 0.07 -4.52 -1.32
CA MET A 13 0.86 -5.32 -2.27
C MET A 13 2.36 -5.35 -1.93
N PHE A 14 2.92 -4.24 -1.42
CA PHE A 14 4.34 -4.11 -1.09
C PHE A 14 4.65 -4.21 0.40
N GLY A 15 3.65 -4.07 1.28
CA GLY A 15 3.86 -3.88 2.71
C GLY A 15 4.55 -2.54 3.02
N HIS A 16 4.82 -2.30 4.30
CA HIS A 16 5.53 -1.10 4.78
C HIS A 16 7.00 -1.05 4.30
N GLU A 17 7.51 -2.12 3.71
CA GLU A 17 8.89 -2.26 3.22
C GLU A 17 8.98 -1.92 1.72
N GLY A 18 8.55 -0.73 1.32
CA GLY A 18 8.82 -0.16 0.00
C GLY A 18 10.28 0.26 -0.21
N GLY A 19 11.24 -0.34 0.52
CA GLY A 19 12.66 0.01 0.44
C GLY A 19 13.32 -0.46 -0.86
N TYR A 20 14.38 0.23 -1.29
CA TYR A 20 15.22 -0.19 -2.41
C TYR A 20 15.82 -1.58 -2.16
N VAL A 21 15.36 -2.60 -2.89
CA VAL A 21 15.95 -3.95 -2.89
C VAL A 21 16.79 -4.12 -4.14
N ASN A 22 18.12 -4.06 -3.99
CA ASN A 22 19.05 -4.51 -5.02
C ASN A 22 19.35 -5.99 -4.76
N ALA A 23 18.44 -6.88 -5.17
CA ALA A 23 18.69 -8.32 -5.07
C ALA A 23 19.81 -8.70 -6.05
N LYS A 24 20.98 -9.00 -5.50
CA LYS A 24 22.24 -9.32 -6.21
C LYS A 24 22.16 -10.60 -7.08
N THR A 25 21.02 -11.29 -7.11
CA THR A 25 20.80 -12.57 -7.79
C THR A 25 19.98 -12.47 -9.07
N ASP A 26 19.38 -11.32 -9.38
CA ASP A 26 18.44 -11.24 -10.49
C ASP A 26 19.08 -10.77 -11.81
N ARG A 27 18.86 -11.56 -12.86
CA ARG A 27 19.12 -11.21 -14.27
C ARG A 27 18.37 -9.94 -14.74
N GLY A 28 17.57 -9.32 -13.87
CA GLY A 28 16.70 -8.17 -14.13
C GLY A 28 17.36 -6.81 -14.00
N GLY A 29 18.63 -6.74 -13.57
CA GLY A 29 19.35 -5.48 -13.41
C GLY A 29 18.80 -4.60 -12.28
N PRO A 30 19.24 -3.33 -12.18
CA PRO A 30 18.83 -2.41 -11.12
C PRO A 30 17.30 -2.32 -11.02
N THR A 31 16.79 -2.47 -9.80
CA THR A 31 15.35 -2.42 -9.47
C THR A 31 15.14 -1.57 -8.22
N LYS A 32 14.11 -0.72 -8.23
CA LYS A 32 13.66 0.07 -7.05
C LYS A 32 12.14 0.04 -7.00
N PHE A 33 11.53 -0.10 -5.83
CA PHE A 33 10.07 -0.22 -5.68
C PHE A 33 9.44 -1.34 -6.54
N GLY A 34 10.19 -2.42 -6.84
CA GLY A 34 9.75 -3.48 -7.75
C GLY A 34 9.76 -3.11 -9.25
N ILE A 35 10.20 -1.90 -9.60
CA ILE A 35 10.25 -1.40 -10.99
C ILE A 35 11.65 -1.62 -11.54
N THR A 36 11.72 -2.38 -12.64
CA THR A 36 12.97 -2.66 -13.36
C THR A 36 13.41 -1.46 -14.21
N HIS A 37 14.70 -1.40 -14.56
CA HIS A 37 15.23 -0.45 -15.54
C HIS A 37 14.43 -0.42 -16.86
N LYS A 38 13.95 -1.57 -17.36
CA LYS A 38 13.14 -1.64 -18.60
C LYS A 38 11.79 -0.94 -18.43
N THR A 39 11.12 -1.20 -17.31
CA THR A 39 9.83 -0.57 -16.99
C THR A 39 9.98 0.94 -16.83
N LEU A 40 11.04 1.39 -16.17
CA LEU A 40 11.34 2.81 -16.01
C LEU A 40 11.68 3.50 -17.35
N ALA A 41 12.48 2.85 -18.20
CA ALA A 41 12.80 3.35 -19.53
C ALA A 41 11.55 3.51 -20.41
N ALA A 42 10.69 2.48 -20.42
CA ALA A 42 9.41 2.52 -21.14
C ALA A 42 8.49 3.64 -20.62
N HIS A 43 8.43 3.84 -19.30
CA HIS A 43 7.65 4.92 -18.70
C HIS A 43 8.15 6.32 -19.12
N ARG A 44 9.47 6.50 -19.15
CA ARG A 44 10.11 7.77 -19.54
C ARG A 44 10.16 7.99 -21.05
N GLY A 45 9.74 7.01 -21.86
CA GLY A 45 9.79 7.09 -23.32
C GLY A 45 11.22 7.09 -23.88
N VAL A 46 12.18 6.47 -23.17
CA VAL A 46 13.59 6.38 -23.58
C VAL A 46 13.99 4.93 -23.84
N ALA A 47 15.02 4.71 -24.67
CA ALA A 47 15.48 3.37 -25.02
C ALA A 47 16.05 2.59 -23.82
N SER A 48 16.70 3.28 -22.88
CA SER A 48 17.32 2.68 -21.69
C SER A 48 17.52 3.71 -20.59
N VAL A 49 17.67 3.24 -19.35
CA VAL A 49 18.04 4.06 -18.18
C VAL A 49 19.21 3.41 -17.43
N THR A 50 20.02 4.22 -16.74
CA THR A 50 21.16 3.75 -15.94
C THR A 50 20.74 3.25 -14.56
N ALA A 51 21.66 2.58 -13.85
CA ALA A 51 21.44 2.14 -12.48
C ALA A 51 21.20 3.32 -11.52
N GLU A 52 21.91 4.43 -11.72
CA GLU A 52 21.78 5.67 -10.95
C GLU A 52 20.39 6.29 -11.16
N GLN A 53 19.89 6.25 -12.39
CA GLN A 53 18.54 6.72 -12.70
C GLN A 53 17.46 5.86 -12.04
N VAL A 54 17.64 4.53 -11.99
CA VAL A 54 16.74 3.64 -11.24
C VAL A 54 16.83 3.92 -9.74
N LYS A 55 18.04 4.13 -9.21
CA LYS A 55 18.25 4.46 -7.80
C LYS A 55 17.63 5.82 -7.42
N ALA A 56 17.66 6.79 -8.33
CA ALA A 56 17.11 8.14 -8.14
C ALA A 56 15.58 8.22 -8.30
N MET A 57 14.91 7.19 -8.83
CA MET A 57 13.46 7.16 -9.00
C MET A 57 12.75 7.48 -7.67
N THR A 58 11.80 8.40 -7.70
CA THR A 58 11.02 8.80 -6.52
C THR A 58 9.86 7.84 -6.30
N ILE A 59 9.29 7.86 -5.10
CA ILE A 59 8.07 7.09 -4.81
C ILE A 59 6.89 7.59 -5.66
N ASP A 60 6.83 8.89 -5.98
CA ASP A 60 5.78 9.46 -6.82
C ASP A 60 5.89 8.98 -8.27
N GLU A 61 7.10 8.91 -8.82
CA GLU A 61 7.34 8.35 -10.15
C GLU A 61 6.99 6.86 -10.19
N ALA A 62 7.37 6.10 -9.15
CA ALA A 62 6.97 4.70 -9.03
C ALA A 62 5.45 4.53 -8.95
N THR A 63 4.77 5.39 -8.18
CA THR A 63 3.31 5.42 -8.07
C THR A 63 2.66 5.71 -9.42
N GLU A 64 3.20 6.65 -10.19
CA GLU A 64 2.75 6.95 -11.54
C GLU A 64 2.88 5.76 -12.48
N ILE A 65 4.03 5.05 -12.43
CA ILE A 65 4.27 3.83 -13.19
C ILE A 65 3.24 2.77 -12.83
N TYR A 66 3.01 2.51 -11.55
CA TYR A 66 1.99 1.53 -11.14
C TYR A 66 0.61 1.92 -11.61
N ARG A 67 0.26 3.21 -11.55
CA ARG A 67 -1.06 3.68 -11.98
C ARG A 67 -1.28 3.46 -13.48
N ARG A 68 -0.33 3.86 -14.33
CA ARG A 68 -0.48 3.77 -15.79
C ARG A 68 -0.29 2.35 -16.32
N SER A 69 0.74 1.66 -15.83
CA SER A 69 1.17 0.39 -16.41
C SER A 69 0.41 -0.80 -15.86
N TYR A 70 -0.20 -0.68 -14.68
CA TYR A 70 -0.82 -1.82 -14.02
C TYR A 70 -2.23 -1.51 -13.52
N TRP A 71 -2.44 -0.46 -12.71
CA TRP A 71 -3.74 -0.14 -12.13
C TRP A 71 -4.80 0.09 -13.20
N THR A 72 -4.59 1.08 -14.08
CA THR A 72 -5.56 1.45 -15.11
C THR A 72 -5.82 0.28 -16.05
N GLN A 73 -4.77 -0.42 -16.48
CA GLN A 73 -4.87 -1.55 -17.42
C GLN A 73 -5.52 -2.79 -16.81
N SER A 74 -5.41 -2.99 -15.50
CA SER A 74 -6.14 -4.03 -14.77
C SER A 74 -7.60 -3.64 -14.46
N GLY A 75 -8.06 -2.47 -14.92
CA GLY A 75 -9.40 -1.96 -14.64
C GLY A 75 -9.56 -1.33 -13.27
N GLY A 76 -8.46 -0.94 -12.61
CA GLY A 76 -8.48 -0.38 -11.26
C GLY A 76 -9.36 0.86 -11.11
N ASP A 77 -9.56 1.64 -12.17
CA ASP A 77 -10.47 2.81 -12.16
C ASP A 77 -11.94 2.48 -12.42
N LEU A 78 -12.24 1.25 -12.86
CA LEU A 78 -13.55 0.83 -13.36
C LEU A 78 -14.18 -0.28 -12.51
N LEU A 79 -13.35 -1.13 -11.88
CA LEU A 79 -13.79 -2.23 -11.05
C LEU A 79 -14.17 -1.74 -9.64
N PRO A 80 -15.13 -2.39 -8.98
CA PRO A 80 -15.48 -2.06 -7.60
C PRO A 80 -14.32 -2.38 -6.65
N LYS A 81 -14.31 -1.66 -5.52
CA LYS A 81 -13.34 -1.83 -4.43
C LYS A 81 -13.21 -3.29 -4.00
N GLY A 82 -11.98 -3.71 -3.76
CA GLY A 82 -11.61 -5.09 -3.46
C GLY A 82 -11.29 -5.90 -4.71
N LEU A 83 -12.15 -5.84 -5.74
CA LEU A 83 -11.88 -6.48 -7.02
C LEU A 83 -10.82 -5.72 -7.83
N ASP A 84 -10.84 -4.38 -7.75
CA ASP A 84 -9.78 -3.50 -8.26
C ASP A 84 -8.39 -3.89 -7.72
N TYR A 85 -8.27 -4.07 -6.40
CA TYR A 85 -7.06 -4.52 -5.73
C TYR A 85 -6.65 -5.92 -6.17
N ALA A 86 -7.57 -6.89 -6.18
CA ALA A 86 -7.25 -8.26 -6.61
C ALA A 86 -6.77 -8.31 -8.07
N ALA A 87 -7.38 -7.53 -8.97
CA ALA A 87 -7.01 -7.44 -10.38
C ALA A 87 -5.69 -6.68 -10.58
N PHE A 88 -5.45 -5.63 -9.82
CA PHE A 88 -4.17 -4.92 -9.80
C PHE A 88 -3.03 -5.83 -9.35
N ASP A 89 -3.19 -6.51 -8.20
CA ASP A 89 -2.19 -7.44 -7.67
C ASP A 89 -1.86 -8.54 -8.67
N PHE A 90 -2.90 -9.15 -9.28
CA PHE A 90 -2.69 -10.16 -10.31
C PHE A 90 -2.00 -9.57 -11.55
N GLY A 91 -2.38 -8.35 -11.96
CA GLY A 91 -1.79 -7.65 -13.09
C GLY A 91 -0.30 -7.34 -12.91
N VAL A 92 0.12 -6.94 -11.71
CA VAL A 92 1.53 -6.70 -11.40
C VAL A 92 2.36 -7.99 -11.49
N ASN A 93 1.81 -9.11 -11.03
CA ASN A 93 2.53 -10.39 -10.99
C ASN A 93 2.48 -11.19 -12.31
N SER A 94 1.45 -11.00 -13.13
CA SER A 94 1.18 -11.87 -14.29
C SER A 94 0.77 -11.12 -15.55
N GLY A 95 0.84 -9.79 -15.54
CA GLY A 95 0.45 -8.90 -16.62
C GLY A 95 -1.02 -8.47 -16.53
N PRO A 96 -1.35 -7.17 -16.71
CA PRO A 96 -2.72 -6.67 -16.61
C PRO A 96 -3.69 -7.38 -17.56
N SER A 97 -3.29 -7.58 -18.81
CA SER A 97 -4.10 -8.26 -19.81
C SER A 97 -4.46 -9.70 -19.42
N THR A 98 -3.54 -10.42 -18.77
CA THR A 98 -3.81 -11.76 -18.24
C THR A 98 -4.81 -11.70 -17.10
N ALA A 99 -4.61 -10.79 -16.14
CA ALA A 99 -5.53 -10.60 -15.02
C ALA A 99 -6.97 -10.33 -15.52
N VAL A 100 -7.13 -9.41 -16.47
CA VAL A 100 -8.43 -9.06 -17.04
C VAL A 100 -9.07 -10.23 -17.79
N ARG A 101 -8.32 -10.96 -18.63
CA ARG A 101 -8.87 -12.14 -19.33
C ARG A 101 -9.37 -13.21 -18.36
N ARG A 102 -8.65 -13.43 -17.26
CA ARG A 102 -9.03 -14.39 -16.21
C ARG A 102 -10.30 -13.93 -15.48
N LEU A 103 -10.46 -12.63 -15.23
CA LEU A 103 -11.70 -12.09 -14.69
C LEU A 103 -12.86 -12.29 -15.68
N GLN A 104 -12.66 -11.97 -16.96
CA GLN A 104 -13.66 -12.13 -18.01
C GLN A 104 -14.11 -13.59 -18.17
N ARG A 105 -13.18 -14.54 -18.04
CA ARG A 105 -13.49 -15.98 -17.98
C ARG A 105 -14.46 -16.31 -16.85
N VAL A 106 -14.19 -15.84 -15.64
CA VAL A 106 -15.05 -16.07 -14.47
C VAL A 106 -16.43 -15.43 -14.66
N LEU A 107 -16.48 -14.28 -15.32
CA LEU A 107 -17.72 -13.57 -15.63
C LEU A 107 -18.51 -14.19 -16.79
N GLY A 108 -17.93 -15.12 -17.56
CA GLY A 108 -18.55 -15.69 -18.76
C GLY A 108 -18.71 -14.70 -19.91
N VAL A 109 -17.85 -13.68 -20.00
CA VAL A 109 -17.83 -12.71 -21.11
C VAL A 109 -16.61 -12.95 -21.99
N ARG A 110 -16.52 -12.24 -23.14
CA ARG A 110 -15.37 -12.33 -24.05
C ARG A 110 -14.06 -12.01 -23.32
N GLU A 111 -13.07 -12.90 -23.44
CA GLU A 111 -11.73 -12.74 -22.87
C GLU A 111 -10.81 -11.84 -23.74
N ASP A 112 -11.21 -10.59 -23.99
CA ASP A 112 -10.42 -9.64 -24.80
C ASP A 112 -9.30 -8.93 -24.01
N GLY A 113 -9.27 -9.06 -22.69
CA GLY A 113 -8.27 -8.48 -21.82
C GLY A 113 -8.44 -6.98 -21.55
N VAL A 114 -9.61 -6.41 -21.87
CA VAL A 114 -9.95 -5.00 -21.63
C VAL A 114 -11.18 -4.89 -20.72
N VAL A 115 -11.08 -4.15 -19.63
CA VAL A 115 -12.24 -3.88 -18.77
C VAL A 115 -13.13 -2.82 -19.42
N GLY A 116 -14.07 -3.28 -20.25
CA GLY A 116 -15.09 -2.44 -20.88
C GLY A 116 -16.47 -2.54 -20.22
N GLU A 117 -17.47 -1.91 -20.83
CA GLU A 117 -18.84 -1.87 -20.31
C GLU A 117 -19.43 -3.25 -20.04
N GLN A 118 -19.18 -4.22 -20.93
CA GLN A 118 -19.67 -5.60 -20.77
C GLN A 118 -19.07 -6.27 -19.53
N THR A 119 -17.77 -6.09 -19.28
CA THR A 119 -17.11 -6.60 -18.09
C THR A 119 -17.67 -5.95 -16.83
N VAL A 120 -17.82 -4.62 -16.81
CA VAL A 120 -18.37 -3.88 -15.68
C VAL A 120 -19.83 -4.26 -15.40
N ALA A 121 -20.65 -4.44 -16.44
CA ALA A 121 -22.02 -4.89 -16.32
C ALA A 121 -22.10 -6.31 -15.72
N ALA A 122 -21.28 -7.24 -16.22
CA ALA A 122 -21.23 -8.61 -15.71
C ALA A 122 -20.77 -8.67 -14.24
N VAL A 123 -19.81 -7.84 -13.84
CA VAL A 123 -19.39 -7.69 -12.43
C VAL A 123 -20.57 -7.29 -11.54
N LYS A 124 -21.38 -6.31 -11.97
CA LYS A 124 -22.52 -5.80 -11.18
C LYS A 124 -23.60 -6.84 -10.93
N ILE A 125 -23.85 -7.71 -11.92
CA ILE A 125 -24.93 -8.72 -11.85
C ILE A 125 -24.42 -10.11 -11.42
N TYR A 126 -23.14 -10.23 -11.03
CA TYR A 126 -22.55 -11.53 -10.72
C TYR A 126 -23.31 -12.25 -9.60
N PRO A 127 -23.77 -13.50 -9.81
CA PRO A 127 -24.57 -14.22 -8.83
C PRO A 127 -23.83 -14.40 -7.48
N GLY A 128 -24.47 -13.97 -6.39
CA GLY A 128 -23.90 -14.01 -5.05
C GLY A 128 -23.00 -12.83 -4.69
N GLY A 129 -22.92 -11.82 -5.55
CA GLY A 129 -22.31 -10.52 -5.26
C GLY A 129 -20.78 -10.51 -5.25
N ILE A 130 -20.23 -9.36 -4.85
CA ILE A 130 -18.82 -9.04 -5.05
C ILE A 130 -17.86 -9.95 -4.28
N ALA A 131 -18.20 -10.33 -3.05
CA ALA A 131 -17.36 -11.23 -2.26
C ALA A 131 -17.20 -12.60 -2.94
N LYS A 132 -18.31 -13.17 -3.45
CA LYS A 132 -18.29 -14.45 -4.17
C LYS A 132 -17.51 -14.34 -5.49
N LEU A 133 -17.63 -13.21 -6.19
CA LEU A 133 -16.82 -12.94 -7.38
C LEU A 133 -15.32 -12.90 -7.07
N ILE A 134 -14.92 -12.20 -6.00
CA ILE A 134 -13.51 -12.13 -5.58
C ILE A 134 -12.94 -13.51 -5.28
N HIS A 135 -13.70 -14.36 -4.58
CA HIS A 135 -13.31 -15.75 -4.33
C HIS A 135 -13.11 -16.52 -5.64
N ALA A 136 -14.12 -16.53 -6.52
CA ALA A 136 -14.05 -17.22 -7.80
C ALA A 136 -12.90 -16.72 -8.68
N TYR A 137 -12.64 -15.42 -8.67
CA TYR A 137 -11.53 -14.81 -9.42
C TYR A 137 -10.16 -15.20 -8.86
N CYS A 138 -10.00 -15.24 -7.54
CA CYS A 138 -8.75 -15.69 -6.93
C CYS A 138 -8.53 -17.21 -7.09
N ASP A 139 -9.60 -18.00 -7.15
CA ASP A 139 -9.52 -19.42 -7.48
C ASP A 139 -9.08 -19.63 -8.93
N GLU A 140 -9.64 -18.88 -9.89
CA GLU A 140 -9.17 -18.89 -11.29
C GLU A 140 -7.70 -18.42 -11.38
N ARG A 141 -7.29 -17.43 -10.59
CA ARG A 141 -5.88 -17.03 -10.50
C ARG A 141 -5.02 -18.21 -10.04
N MET A 142 -5.42 -18.96 -9.02
CA MET A 142 -4.69 -20.14 -8.57
C MET A 142 -4.65 -21.24 -9.64
N THR A 143 -5.73 -21.44 -10.40
CA THR A 143 -5.75 -22.34 -11.56
C THR A 143 -4.72 -21.93 -12.61
N TYR A 144 -4.68 -20.64 -12.97
CA TYR A 144 -3.69 -20.10 -13.89
C TYR A 144 -2.26 -20.29 -13.38
N LEU A 145 -1.99 -19.93 -12.12
CA LEU A 145 -0.66 -20.06 -11.54
C LEU A 145 -0.17 -21.51 -11.53
N ARG A 146 -1.05 -22.47 -11.21
CA ARG A 146 -0.75 -23.91 -11.28
C ARG A 146 -0.45 -24.39 -12.69
N SER A 147 -1.00 -23.75 -13.73
CA SER A 147 -0.69 -24.09 -15.13
C SER A 147 0.71 -23.63 -15.58
N LEU A 148 1.39 -22.78 -14.81
CA LEU A 148 2.75 -22.33 -15.12
C LEU A 148 3.74 -23.42 -14.71
N THR A 149 3.99 -24.40 -15.58
CA THR A 149 4.76 -25.61 -15.24
C THR A 149 6.27 -25.51 -15.48
N ASN A 150 6.79 -24.33 -15.84
CA ASN A 150 8.22 -24.15 -16.06
C ASN A 150 9.02 -24.57 -14.81
N PRO A 151 10.01 -25.47 -14.92
CA PRO A 151 10.67 -26.03 -13.74
C PRO A 151 11.59 -25.05 -13.00
N GLN A 152 11.99 -23.93 -13.61
CA GLN A 152 12.89 -22.94 -13.00
C GLN A 152 12.18 -21.66 -12.54
N THR A 153 11.02 -21.36 -13.12
CA THR A 153 10.31 -20.09 -12.89
C THR A 153 8.81 -20.27 -12.61
N GLY A 154 8.28 -21.46 -12.82
CA GLY A 154 6.87 -21.80 -12.66
C GLY A 154 6.48 -22.24 -11.24
N PHE A 155 5.29 -22.82 -11.16
CA PHE A 155 4.68 -23.33 -9.95
C PHE A 155 5.51 -24.37 -9.19
N PRO A 156 6.29 -25.27 -9.84
CA PRO A 156 7.10 -26.26 -9.10
C PRO A 156 8.06 -25.64 -8.09
N VAL A 157 8.62 -24.46 -8.40
CA VAL A 157 9.58 -23.77 -7.52
C VAL A 157 8.96 -22.61 -6.75
N ASN A 158 7.99 -21.90 -7.34
CA ASN A 158 7.42 -20.67 -6.75
C ASN A 158 6.01 -20.86 -6.15
N GLY A 159 5.37 -22.00 -6.41
CA GLY A 159 3.95 -22.23 -6.14
C GLY A 159 3.55 -22.08 -4.68
N ARG A 160 4.45 -22.39 -3.73
CA ARG A 160 4.20 -22.17 -2.30
C ARG A 160 4.04 -20.68 -2.00
N GLY A 161 4.98 -19.85 -2.42
CA GLY A 161 4.94 -18.40 -2.19
C GLY A 161 3.72 -17.76 -2.86
N TRP A 162 3.41 -18.20 -4.09
CA TRP A 162 2.21 -17.76 -4.80
C TRP A 162 0.92 -18.15 -4.07
N THR A 163 0.84 -19.36 -3.53
CA THR A 163 -0.32 -19.82 -2.75
C THR A 163 -0.50 -18.99 -1.49
N ILE A 164 0.58 -18.72 -0.75
CA ILE A 164 0.54 -17.87 0.45
C ILE A 164 0.07 -16.46 0.09
N ARG A 165 0.61 -15.85 -0.97
CA ARG A 165 0.20 -14.51 -1.41
C ARG A 165 -1.29 -14.45 -1.73
N VAL A 166 -1.78 -15.37 -2.56
CA VAL A 166 -3.18 -15.32 -3.01
C VAL A 166 -4.15 -15.69 -1.89
N THR A 167 -3.90 -16.80 -1.21
CA THR A 167 -4.87 -17.41 -0.27
C THR A 167 -4.64 -17.02 1.18
N GLY A 168 -3.44 -16.52 1.52
CA GLY A 168 -3.02 -16.28 2.89
C GLY A 168 -2.63 -17.54 3.67
N LYS A 169 -2.74 -18.72 3.05
CA LYS A 169 -2.49 -20.02 3.68
C LYS A 169 -1.17 -20.61 3.23
N ASP A 170 -0.39 -21.12 4.16
CA ASP A 170 0.82 -21.89 3.86
C ASP A 170 0.50 -23.38 3.74
N PRO A 171 0.66 -24.01 2.55
CA PRO A 171 0.44 -25.44 2.38
C PRO A 171 1.28 -26.34 3.29
N LYS A 172 2.42 -25.82 3.81
CA LYS A 172 3.26 -26.55 4.76
C LYS A 172 2.96 -26.25 6.23
N GLY A 173 2.05 -25.31 6.52
CA GLY A 173 1.69 -24.90 7.89
C GLY A 173 2.84 -24.32 8.72
N GLN A 174 3.92 -23.86 8.08
CA GLN A 174 5.08 -23.28 8.78
C GLN A 174 4.87 -21.80 9.12
N TRP A 175 3.98 -21.13 8.40
CA TRP A 175 3.59 -19.74 8.64
C TRP A 175 2.14 -19.68 9.11
N LYS A 176 1.85 -18.74 10.02
CA LYS A 176 0.48 -18.47 10.47
C LYS A 176 -0.36 -17.96 9.30
N ASP A 177 -1.61 -18.39 9.25
CA ASP A 177 -2.60 -17.89 8.30
C ASP A 177 -2.71 -16.36 8.35
N GLN A 178 -2.77 -15.78 7.16
CA GLN A 178 -2.98 -14.36 6.92
C GLN A 178 -4.19 -14.16 6.01
N LEU A 179 -4.58 -12.91 5.78
CA LEU A 179 -5.69 -12.61 4.87
C LEU A 179 -5.37 -12.96 3.40
N GLY A 180 -4.10 -12.83 2.98
CA GLY A 180 -3.72 -12.93 1.57
C GLY A 180 -4.45 -11.90 0.69
N VAL A 181 -4.41 -12.10 -0.63
CA VAL A 181 -5.17 -11.27 -1.58
C VAL A 181 -6.67 -11.48 -1.39
N VAL A 182 -7.13 -12.72 -1.23
CA VAL A 182 -8.56 -13.04 -1.08
C VAL A 182 -9.18 -12.30 0.10
N GLY A 183 -8.62 -12.47 1.30
CA GLY A 183 -9.16 -11.87 2.51
C GLY A 183 -9.06 -10.34 2.52
N ASN A 184 -7.96 -9.78 2.00
CA ASN A 184 -7.82 -8.33 1.89
C ASN A 184 -8.80 -7.73 0.88
N ALA A 185 -9.00 -8.38 -0.28
CA ALA A 185 -9.94 -7.95 -1.30
C ALA A 185 -11.38 -7.99 -0.78
N VAL A 186 -11.79 -9.08 -0.12
CA VAL A 186 -13.13 -9.19 0.50
C VAL A 186 -13.31 -8.13 1.58
N ARG A 187 -12.31 -7.94 2.46
CA ARG A 187 -12.33 -6.88 3.49
C ARG A 187 -12.50 -5.50 2.87
N LEU A 188 -11.77 -5.19 1.79
CA LEU A 188 -11.92 -3.91 1.09
C LEU A 188 -13.31 -3.76 0.48
N ALA A 189 -13.87 -4.82 -0.11
CA ALA A 189 -15.19 -4.80 -0.72
C ALA A 189 -16.33 -4.59 0.30
N THR A 190 -16.15 -5.04 1.55
CA THR A 190 -17.18 -4.95 2.60
C THR A 190 -17.04 -3.73 3.53
N LEU A 191 -15.84 -3.16 3.66
CA LEU A 191 -15.64 -1.93 4.44
C LEU A 191 -16.22 -0.71 3.71
N SER A 192 -17.08 0.05 4.38
CA SER A 192 -17.50 1.38 3.93
C SER A 192 -16.30 2.33 3.82
N ALA A 193 -16.41 3.36 2.97
CA ALA A 193 -15.32 4.29 2.68
C ALA A 193 -14.73 4.98 3.95
N ASP A 194 -15.55 5.16 5.00
CA ASP A 194 -15.14 5.79 6.25
C ASP A 194 -14.17 4.94 7.09
N MET A 195 -14.22 3.61 6.96
CA MET A 195 -13.36 2.69 7.72
C MET A 195 -11.97 2.52 7.09
N VAL A 196 -11.78 2.85 5.81
CA VAL A 196 -10.48 2.73 5.13
C VAL A 196 -9.51 3.81 5.58
N LYS A 197 -10.01 4.99 5.98
CA LYS A 197 -9.17 6.03 6.61
C LYS A 197 -8.63 5.60 7.98
N ALA A 198 -9.32 4.72 8.69
CA ALA A 198 -8.92 4.27 10.03
C ALA A 198 -7.83 3.18 10.02
N VAL A 199 -7.54 2.56 8.87
CA VAL A 199 -6.59 1.43 8.79
C VAL A 199 -5.13 1.89 8.55
N ASN A 200 -4.88 3.20 8.39
CA ASN A 200 -3.54 3.76 8.20
C ASN A 200 -2.98 4.51 9.42
N MET A 201 -3.10 3.94 10.62
CA MET A 201 -2.17 4.17 11.73
C MET A 201 -2.08 2.87 12.55
N PRO A 202 -0.88 2.37 12.90
CA PRO A 202 -0.77 1.43 14.00
C PRO A 202 -1.22 2.16 15.28
N GLU A 203 -2.24 1.64 15.98
CA GLU A 203 -2.37 1.92 17.40
C GLU A 203 -1.16 1.29 18.08
N GLU A 204 -0.33 2.11 18.73
CA GLU A 204 0.64 1.64 19.72
C GLU A 204 -0.10 0.76 20.73
N GLY A 205 0.40 -0.47 20.89
CA GLY A 205 -0.29 -1.51 21.63
C GLY A 205 -0.68 -1.07 23.04
N LYS A 206 -1.99 -1.10 23.32
CA LYS A 206 -2.50 -1.14 24.70
C LYS A 206 -2.18 -2.50 25.31
N ALA A 207 -0.92 -2.71 25.69
CA ALA A 207 -0.59 -3.66 26.73
C ALA A 207 -1.06 -3.05 28.06
N LYS A 208 -2.05 -3.69 28.70
CA LYS A 208 -2.45 -3.36 30.07
C LYS A 208 -1.27 -3.69 30.98
N ALA A 209 -0.56 -2.67 31.45
CA ALA A 209 0.25 -2.73 32.65
C ALA A 209 -0.37 -1.76 33.66
N ASP A 210 -0.99 -2.32 34.68
CA ASP A 210 -1.36 -1.61 35.89
C ASP A 210 -0.07 -1.31 36.66
N VAL A 211 0.31 -0.04 36.75
CA VAL A 211 1.35 0.41 37.69
C VAL A 211 0.96 1.79 38.22
N ARG A 212 0.27 1.76 39.36
CA ARG A 212 0.48 2.80 40.36
C ARG A 212 1.91 2.66 40.89
N ASP A 213 2.53 3.82 41.01
CA ASP A 213 3.65 4.19 41.87
C ASP A 213 5.10 3.77 41.54
N THR A 214 5.94 4.79 41.70
CA THR A 214 7.38 4.79 41.99
C THR A 214 8.34 4.37 40.88
N GLY A 215 8.82 5.36 40.12
CA GLY A 215 10.04 5.19 39.30
C GLY A 215 10.58 6.45 38.62
N LEU A 216 9.74 7.46 38.34
CA LEU A 216 10.20 8.64 37.58
C LEU A 216 11.01 9.65 38.40
N LEU A 217 10.71 9.80 39.69
CA LEU A 217 11.33 10.81 40.56
C LEU A 217 12.73 10.41 41.06
N GLU A 218 13.10 9.13 40.99
CA GLU A 218 14.43 8.61 41.30
C GLU A 218 15.43 8.80 40.14
N VAL A 219 14.93 8.78 38.90
CA VAL A 219 15.76 8.91 37.69
C VAL A 219 16.25 10.36 37.49
N ILE A 220 15.53 11.35 38.04
CA ILE A 220 15.88 12.78 37.96
C ILE A 220 17.08 13.15 38.85
N LYS A 221 17.43 12.34 39.86
CA LYS A 221 18.48 12.67 40.83
C LYS A 221 19.87 12.11 40.49
N LYS A 222 20.05 11.44 39.36
CA LYS A 222 21.33 10.85 38.94
C LYS A 222 22.04 11.73 37.89
N PRO A 223 23.15 12.41 38.23
CA PRO A 223 23.85 13.29 37.29
C PRO A 223 24.53 12.55 36.13
N GLU A 224 24.75 11.23 36.25
CA GLU A 224 25.30 10.42 35.15
C GLU A 224 24.29 10.14 34.02
N ALA A 225 22.98 10.38 34.23
CA ALA A 225 21.93 10.14 33.24
C ALA A 225 21.76 11.27 32.20
N TRP A 226 22.57 12.33 32.28
CA TRP A 226 22.43 13.54 31.44
C TRP A 226 23.28 13.56 30.18
N GLY A 227 24.14 12.55 29.96
CA GLY A 227 24.97 12.43 28.76
C GLY A 227 24.22 12.52 27.41
N PRO A 228 22.99 11.99 27.25
CA PRO A 228 22.30 12.00 25.95
C PRO A 228 21.43 13.23 25.66
N LEU A 229 21.24 14.18 26.60
CA LEU A 229 20.30 15.30 26.42
C LEU A 229 20.88 16.54 25.72
N GLY A 230 22.18 16.56 25.40
CA GLY A 230 22.83 17.70 24.73
C GLY A 230 22.32 17.99 23.31
N GLY A 231 21.68 17.03 22.64
CA GLY A 231 21.18 17.20 21.27
C GLY A 231 19.86 17.96 21.15
N PHE A 232 18.96 17.85 22.14
CA PHE A 232 17.61 18.42 22.05
C PHE A 232 17.55 19.91 22.40
N LEU A 233 18.47 20.41 23.23
CA LEU A 233 18.55 21.84 23.56
C LEU A 233 19.16 22.69 22.44
N SER A 234 19.84 22.09 21.46
CA SER A 234 20.43 22.83 20.33
C SER A 234 19.38 23.25 19.28
N ALA A 235 18.26 22.53 19.16
CA ALA A 235 17.20 22.87 18.20
C ALA A 235 16.25 23.97 18.69
N ALA A 236 16.01 24.06 20.01
CA ALA A 236 15.18 25.12 20.60
C ALA A 236 15.96 26.44 20.76
N GLY A 237 17.28 26.40 20.99
CA GLY A 237 18.12 27.59 21.13
C GLY A 237 18.28 28.40 19.84
N ALA A 238 18.19 27.78 18.67
CA ALA A 238 18.31 28.46 17.38
C ALA A 238 17.13 29.40 17.06
N ILE A 239 15.98 29.23 17.74
CA ILE A 239 14.77 30.05 17.54
C ILE A 239 14.80 31.31 18.42
N PHE A 240 15.67 31.38 19.44
CA PHE A 240 15.79 32.56 20.33
C PHE A 240 16.96 33.51 19.97
N ALA A 241 17.70 33.24 18.89
CA ALA A 241 18.87 34.04 18.51
C ALA A 241 18.57 35.21 17.54
N GLY A 242 17.30 35.42 17.15
CA GLY A 242 16.89 36.50 16.24
C GLY A 242 15.92 37.49 16.90
N SER A 243 16.15 38.79 16.72
CA SER A 243 15.23 39.86 17.13
C SER A 243 14.76 40.64 15.90
N GLY A 244 13.94 39.99 15.08
CA GLY A 244 13.46 40.53 13.80
C GLY A 244 11.92 40.61 13.66
N PRO A 245 11.38 41.57 12.88
CA PRO A 245 9.93 41.70 12.64
C PRO A 245 9.26 40.44 12.08
N VAL A 246 10.01 39.64 11.32
CA VAL A 246 9.55 38.38 10.71
C VAL A 246 9.21 37.32 11.78
N GLN A 247 9.90 37.34 12.91
CA GLN A 247 9.69 36.38 14.00
C GLN A 247 8.42 36.70 14.80
N TRP A 248 8.11 37.98 15.00
CA TRP A 248 6.84 38.40 15.59
C TRP A 248 5.64 38.08 14.69
N ALA A 249 5.82 38.18 13.37
CA ALA A 249 4.80 37.77 12.40
C ALA A 249 4.53 36.26 12.45
N LEU A 250 5.57 35.43 12.58
CA LEU A 250 5.47 33.98 12.72
C LEU A 250 4.82 33.58 14.06
N ALA A 251 5.18 34.23 15.16
CA ALA A 251 4.56 34.01 16.47
C ALA A 251 3.08 34.39 16.46
N ALA A 252 2.71 35.52 15.86
CA ALA A 252 1.32 35.95 15.72
C ALA A 252 0.50 34.99 14.85
N LEU A 253 1.08 34.45 13.76
CA LEU A 253 0.44 33.45 12.90
C LEU A 253 0.18 32.12 13.64
N MET A 254 1.14 31.68 14.45
CA MET A 254 0.98 30.44 15.24
C MET A 254 -0.10 30.59 16.32
N ILE A 255 -0.12 31.72 17.03
CA ILE A 255 -1.14 31.99 18.05
C ILE A 255 -2.52 32.15 17.39
N GLY A 256 -2.62 32.88 16.27
CA GLY A 256 -3.85 33.05 15.51
C GLY A 256 -4.40 31.72 14.97
N GLY A 257 -3.53 30.87 14.44
CA GLY A 257 -3.89 29.52 13.98
C GLY A 257 -4.40 28.63 15.11
N GLY A 258 -3.77 28.69 16.29
CA GLY A 258 -4.21 27.98 17.49
C GLY A 258 -5.59 28.42 17.98
N ILE A 259 -5.86 29.73 18.00
CA ILE A 259 -7.16 30.30 18.41
C ILE A 259 -8.26 29.93 17.41
N LEU A 260 -8.01 30.03 16.10
CA LEU A 260 -8.97 29.64 15.06
C LEU A 260 -9.29 28.15 15.10
N GLY A 261 -8.26 27.31 15.31
CA GLY A 261 -8.42 25.87 15.48
C GLY A 261 -9.28 25.52 16.70
N PHE A 262 -9.06 26.22 17.83
CA PHE A 262 -9.85 26.04 19.05
C PHE A 262 -11.32 26.47 18.87
N ILE A 263 -11.56 27.62 18.22
CA ILE A 263 -12.93 28.09 17.92
C ILE A 263 -13.67 27.13 16.99
N TYR A 264 -12.98 26.59 15.98
CA TYR A 264 -13.56 25.61 15.06
C TYR A 264 -13.93 24.31 15.78
N LEU A 265 -13.06 23.84 16.68
CA LEU A 265 -13.31 22.65 17.49
C LEU A 265 -14.54 22.83 18.39
N VAL A 266 -14.64 23.97 19.08
CA VAL A 266 -15.79 24.28 19.97
C VAL A 266 -17.10 24.39 19.19
N LYS A 267 -17.08 24.99 17.98
CA LYS A 267 -18.27 25.04 17.12
C LYS A 267 -18.70 23.66 16.64
N ARG A 268 -17.75 22.79 16.28
CA ARG A 268 -18.02 21.43 15.79
C ARG A 268 -18.63 20.54 16.88
N VAL A 269 -18.19 20.68 18.12
CA VAL A 269 -18.70 19.90 19.27
C VAL A 269 -20.10 20.36 19.72
N ARG A 270 -20.52 21.58 19.41
CA ARG A 270 -21.88 22.07 19.73
C ARG A 270 -22.95 21.72 18.69
N VAL A 271 -22.55 21.23 17.53
CA VAL A 271 -23.46 20.86 16.41
C VAL A 271 -23.66 19.33 16.32
N ALA A 272 -22.90 18.56 17.10
CA ALA A 272 -23.05 17.11 17.29
C ALA A 272 -23.74 16.82 18.64
#